data_AF-A0A838RHV2-F1
#
_entry.id   AF-A0A838RHV2-F1
#
_cell.length_a   1.000
_cell.length_b   1.000
_cell.length_c   1.000
_cell.angle_alpha   90.00
_cell.angle_beta   90.00
_cell.angle_gamma   90.00
#
_symmetry.space_group_name_H-M   'P 1'
#
loop_
_entity.id
_entity.type
_entity.pdbx_description
1 polymer ?
#
loop_
_entity_poly.entity_id
_entity_poly.type
_entity_poly.pdbx_seq_one_letter_code
_entity_poly.pdbx_strand_id
1 'polypeptide(L)'
;MFRLTSVENVLYHEIAHEPQKGAYRGEEGVIRSTNGGQSWETEAAPPGLVQSYFAQPPALPISKCLSSTSSICYRITGTAHVEKSLDGGQSWSVAWTAPEARYSFIARFHRMLKDSGCQQMRPHAFPSDLAITDRGGGQYFVSIAMGNEGIVILDRTGGWIRQAVGCAMPTPDHIVGLQAGTIATLWESLVLALAILIANPFYSRAVTEHNSDGWFHYLFLKFLFYGVPFLALLGWVLAGGRLVGLLLPLAVPVFLIALPVFLFYFVLPTVGGSLPLDHSALLVLLLVAAWTVRVTLKPSVVLNPLVDLVVIVAAFAPFPLWAQGIIPSYVVAWGFSLLIAGAILRLSARQGFDSIPWVTALLSPVTRNNSSEQTAYMWRLRAGWWQ
;
A
#
# COMPACT_ATOMS: atom_id res chain seq x y z
N MET A 1 1.83 24.40 -15.08
CA MET A 1 2.16 23.52 -16.23
C MET A 1 3.67 23.45 -16.34
N PHE A 2 4.24 22.28 -16.63
CA PHE A 2 5.70 22.09 -16.67
C PHE A 2 6.21 22.18 -18.11
N ARG A 3 7.22 23.03 -18.33
CA ARG A 3 7.71 23.37 -19.68
C ARG A 3 9.21 23.18 -19.77
N LEU A 4 9.68 22.75 -20.94
CA LEU A 4 11.10 22.50 -21.21
C LEU A 4 11.52 23.12 -22.53
N THR A 5 12.67 23.79 -22.52
CA THR A 5 13.34 24.20 -23.75
C THR A 5 14.85 24.06 -23.62
N SER A 6 15.56 24.02 -24.73
CA SER A 6 17.02 24.08 -24.72
C SER A 6 17.50 25.19 -25.64
N VAL A 7 18.41 26.01 -25.12
CA VAL A 7 19.07 27.12 -25.83
C VAL A 7 20.56 27.00 -25.53
N GLU A 8 21.40 27.00 -26.56
CA GLU A 8 22.86 26.95 -26.42
C GLU A 8 23.36 25.78 -25.54
N ASN A 9 22.74 24.61 -25.69
CA ASN A 9 23.05 23.40 -24.91
C ASN A 9 22.81 23.51 -23.40
N VAL A 10 22.06 24.53 -22.97
CA VAL A 10 21.51 24.64 -21.62
C VAL A 10 20.04 24.26 -21.68
N LEU A 11 19.61 23.42 -20.76
CA LEU A 11 18.22 23.03 -20.58
C LEU A 11 17.56 24.02 -19.61
N TYR A 12 16.41 24.56 -19.98
CA TYR A 12 15.61 25.45 -19.14
C TYR A 12 14.28 24.81 -18.85
N HIS A 13 13.81 24.98 -17.61
CA HIS A 13 12.53 24.48 -17.16
C HIS A 13 11.78 25.57 -16.41
N GLU A 14 10.52 25.81 -16.81
CA GLU A 14 9.64 26.76 -16.14
C GLU A 14 8.80 26.03 -15.10
N ILE A 15 8.89 26.48 -13.85
CA ILE A 15 8.01 26.03 -12.77
C ILE A 15 6.86 27.04 -12.68
N ALA A 16 5.87 26.88 -13.55
CA ALA A 16 4.66 27.69 -13.49
C ALA A 16 3.70 27.10 -12.44
N HIS A 17 3.58 27.77 -11.29
CA HIS A 17 2.49 27.52 -10.37
C HIS A 17 1.17 27.98 -11.02
N GLU A 18 0.20 27.08 -11.06
CA GLU A 18 -1.18 27.53 -11.23
C GLU A 18 -1.57 28.23 -9.92
N PRO A 19 -2.02 29.49 -9.95
CA PRO A 19 -2.34 30.24 -8.74
C PRO A 19 -3.56 29.63 -8.06
N GLN A 20 -3.35 28.57 -7.28
CA GLN A 20 -4.34 28.09 -6.34
C GLN A 20 -4.39 29.07 -5.16
N LYS A 21 -5.61 29.49 -4.83
CA LYS A 21 -5.91 30.43 -3.74
C LYS A 21 -5.37 29.91 -2.41
N GLY A 22 -4.15 30.33 -2.07
CA GLY A 22 -3.56 30.26 -0.73
C GLY A 22 -2.99 28.89 -0.36
N ALA A 23 -1.66 28.77 -0.34
CA ALA A 23 -0.89 28.20 0.79
C ALA A 23 0.55 27.80 0.42
N TYR A 24 0.93 27.70 -0.85
CA TYR A 24 2.31 27.34 -1.21
C TYR A 24 3.07 28.50 -1.82
N ARG A 25 4.14 28.93 -1.14
CA ARG A 25 5.12 29.91 -1.60
C ARG A 25 6.28 29.15 -2.26
N GLY A 26 5.97 28.36 -3.30
CA GLY A 26 6.99 27.76 -4.14
C GLY A 26 7.69 28.87 -4.94
N GLU A 27 8.99 28.73 -5.18
CA GLU A 27 9.73 29.65 -6.05
C GLU A 27 9.19 29.52 -7.48
N GLU A 28 8.30 30.44 -7.87
CA GLU A 28 8.00 30.69 -9.27
C GLU A 28 9.29 31.14 -9.95
N GLY A 29 9.60 30.54 -11.10
CA GLY A 29 10.80 30.91 -11.81
C GLY A 29 11.20 29.93 -12.90
N VAL A 30 12.24 30.33 -13.60
CA VAL A 30 12.97 29.47 -14.52
C VAL A 30 14.14 28.88 -13.77
N ILE A 31 14.31 27.57 -13.87
CA ILE A 31 15.51 26.87 -13.46
C ILE A 31 16.24 26.38 -14.70
N ARG A 32 17.56 26.28 -14.62
CA ARG A 32 18.41 25.82 -15.71
C ARG A 32 19.24 24.62 -15.30
N SER A 33 19.62 23.83 -16.28
CA SER A 33 20.52 22.70 -16.14
C SER A 33 21.55 22.71 -17.26
N THR A 34 22.82 22.70 -16.89
CA THR A 34 23.94 22.58 -17.84
C THR A 34 24.33 21.13 -18.06
N ASN A 35 23.77 20.17 -17.33
CA ASN A 35 24.12 18.73 -17.36
C ASN A 35 22.97 17.82 -17.83
N GLY A 36 22.11 18.34 -18.71
CA GLY A 36 21.04 17.54 -19.31
C GLY A 36 19.91 17.18 -18.34
N GLY A 37 19.70 18.00 -17.31
CA GLY A 37 18.63 17.85 -16.34
C GLY A 37 19.00 17.10 -15.05
N GLN A 38 20.27 16.69 -14.88
CA GLN A 38 20.71 15.95 -13.69
C GLN A 38 20.73 16.83 -12.43
N SER A 39 21.10 18.11 -12.56
CA SER A 39 21.01 19.12 -11.51
C SER A 39 20.44 20.43 -12.05
N TRP A 40 19.86 21.23 -11.15
CA TRP A 40 19.14 22.45 -11.49
C TRP A 40 19.59 23.63 -10.62
N GLU A 41 19.67 24.80 -11.24
CA GLU A 41 19.97 26.07 -10.59
C GLU A 41 18.88 27.10 -10.94
N THR A 42 18.50 27.94 -9.99
CA THR A 42 17.57 29.05 -10.25
C THR A 42 18.18 30.06 -11.20
N GLU A 43 17.42 30.45 -12.22
CA GLU A 43 17.79 31.45 -13.23
C GLU A 43 16.89 32.67 -13.06
N ALA A 44 17.45 33.73 -12.48
CA ALA A 44 16.71 34.97 -12.22
C ALA A 44 16.39 35.75 -13.50
N ALA A 45 17.22 35.62 -14.54
CA ALA A 45 17.08 36.37 -15.79
C ALA A 45 17.30 35.44 -17.01
N PRO A 46 16.32 34.58 -17.33
CA PRO A 46 16.45 33.65 -18.44
C PRO A 46 16.58 34.42 -19.78
N PRO A 47 17.33 33.91 -20.77
CA PRO A 47 17.48 34.55 -22.06
C PRO A 47 16.13 34.90 -22.71
N GLY A 48 16.05 35.98 -23.49
CA GLY A 48 14.79 36.41 -24.12
C GLY A 48 14.14 35.33 -25.02
N LEU A 49 14.95 34.47 -25.63
CA LEU A 49 14.47 33.30 -26.39
C LEU A 49 13.75 32.27 -25.48
N VAL A 50 14.25 32.07 -24.26
CA VAL A 50 13.62 31.17 -23.28
C VAL A 50 12.29 31.76 -22.80
N GLN A 51 12.24 33.06 -22.51
CA GLN A 51 11.02 33.75 -22.10
C GLN A 51 9.94 33.69 -23.20
N SER A 52 10.32 33.98 -24.45
CA SER A 52 9.38 33.94 -25.58
C SER A 52 8.86 32.53 -25.87
N TYR A 53 9.68 31.48 -25.68
CA TYR A 53 9.22 30.10 -25.74
C TYR A 53 8.16 29.83 -24.66
N PHE A 54 8.44 30.21 -23.41
CA PHE A 54 7.54 30.00 -22.27
C PHE A 54 6.25 30.84 -22.32
N ALA A 55 6.18 31.87 -23.15
CA ALA A 55 4.95 32.62 -23.39
C ALA A 55 3.90 31.88 -24.26
N GLN A 56 4.31 30.88 -25.05
CA GLN A 56 3.41 30.20 -26.01
C GLN A 56 3.08 28.78 -25.56
N PRO A 57 1.82 28.37 -25.36
CA PRO A 57 1.51 27.03 -24.89
C PRO A 57 2.06 25.94 -25.84
N PRO A 58 2.57 24.81 -25.31
CA PRO A 58 3.04 23.72 -26.16
C PRO A 58 1.89 23.16 -27.01
N ALA A 59 2.11 23.05 -28.32
CA ALA A 59 1.18 22.42 -29.25
C ALA A 59 1.66 21.01 -29.61
N LEU A 60 0.86 20.00 -29.27
CA LEU A 60 1.14 18.61 -29.61
C LEU A 60 0.69 18.28 -31.04
N PRO A 61 1.38 17.39 -31.77
CA PRO A 61 2.61 16.69 -31.34
C PRO A 61 3.86 17.59 -31.40
N ILE A 62 4.80 17.38 -30.47
CA ILE A 62 6.10 18.07 -30.48
C ILE A 62 7.15 17.09 -31.00
N SER A 63 7.86 17.48 -32.07
CA SER A 63 8.97 16.70 -32.64
C SER A 63 10.24 17.53 -32.67
N LYS A 64 11.37 16.97 -32.21
CA LYS A 64 12.69 17.61 -32.26
C LYS A 64 13.73 16.62 -32.77
N CYS A 65 14.61 17.08 -33.66
CA CYS A 65 15.71 16.30 -34.21
C CYS A 65 17.05 16.76 -33.63
N LEU A 66 18.04 15.87 -33.59
CA LEU A 66 19.40 16.24 -33.19
C LEU A 66 19.96 17.24 -34.22
N SER A 67 20.63 18.29 -33.74
CA SER A 67 21.25 19.28 -34.62
C SER A 67 22.48 18.70 -35.33
N SER A 68 23.22 17.80 -34.67
CA SER A 68 24.38 17.11 -35.26
C SER A 68 24.00 16.01 -36.26
N THR A 69 22.81 15.41 -36.12
CA THR A 69 22.36 14.28 -36.94
C THR A 69 20.86 14.35 -37.20
N SER A 70 20.47 15.00 -38.30
CA SER A 70 19.05 15.25 -38.62
C SER A 70 18.20 13.99 -38.84
N SER A 71 18.81 12.81 -38.99
CA SER A 71 18.07 11.55 -39.09
C SER A 71 17.50 11.05 -37.76
N ILE A 72 18.06 11.47 -36.62
CA ILE A 72 17.57 11.05 -35.30
C ILE A 72 16.63 12.11 -34.75
N CYS A 73 15.35 11.73 -34.59
CA CYS A 73 14.33 12.61 -34.04
C CYS A 73 13.56 11.93 -32.90
N TYR A 74 13.04 12.74 -31.99
CA TYR A 74 12.14 12.32 -30.92
C TYR A 74 10.82 13.07 -31.04
N ARG A 75 9.72 12.40 -30.69
CA ARG A 75 8.38 13.00 -30.71
C ARG A 75 7.56 12.58 -29.50
N ILE A 76 6.72 13.50 -29.05
CA ILE A 76 5.62 13.27 -28.12
C ILE A 76 4.31 13.65 -28.76
N THR A 77 3.27 12.84 -28.58
CA THR A 77 1.97 12.97 -29.25
C THR A 77 0.82 13.23 -28.29
N GLY A 78 1.11 13.35 -26.99
CA GLY A 78 0.10 13.43 -25.92
C GLY A 78 -0.32 12.07 -25.36
N THR A 79 0.27 10.97 -25.83
CA THR A 79 0.13 9.64 -25.24
C THR A 79 1.23 9.38 -24.20
N ALA A 80 1.12 8.27 -23.47
CA ALA A 80 2.02 7.85 -22.40
C ALA A 80 3.43 7.43 -22.84
N HIS A 81 3.87 7.81 -24.05
CA HIS A 81 5.11 7.30 -24.63
C HIS A 81 5.87 8.36 -25.41
N VAL A 82 7.17 8.11 -25.59
CA VAL A 82 8.07 8.91 -26.41
C VAL A 82 8.47 8.05 -27.60
N GLU A 83 8.39 8.63 -28.78
CA GLU A 83 8.74 7.98 -30.04
C GLU A 83 10.11 8.46 -30.52
N LYS A 84 10.85 7.56 -31.18
CA LYS A 84 12.12 7.83 -31.82
C LYS A 84 12.04 7.44 -33.29
N SER A 85 12.57 8.33 -34.13
CA SER A 85 12.82 8.11 -35.54
C SER A 85 14.33 8.04 -35.79
N LEU A 86 14.72 7.19 -36.75
CA LEU A 86 16.09 7.06 -37.25
C LEU A 86 16.23 7.49 -38.72
N ASP A 87 15.15 8.03 -39.31
CA ASP A 87 15.04 8.37 -40.73
C ASP A 87 14.49 9.79 -40.96
N GLY A 88 14.71 10.69 -39.99
CA GLY A 88 14.30 12.09 -40.08
C GLY A 88 12.80 12.31 -39.92
N GLY A 89 12.12 11.40 -39.23
CA GLY A 89 10.70 11.48 -38.91
C GLY A 89 9.77 10.76 -39.89
N GLN A 90 10.30 9.94 -40.82
CA GLN A 90 9.48 9.18 -41.76
C GLN A 90 8.81 7.97 -41.07
N SER A 91 9.53 7.29 -40.19
CA SER A 91 9.03 6.22 -39.34
C SER A 91 9.34 6.46 -37.86
N TRP A 92 8.48 5.93 -36.99
CA TRP A 92 8.52 6.15 -35.54
C TRP A 92 8.41 4.82 -34.82
N SER A 93 9.24 4.65 -33.79
CA SER A 93 9.22 3.50 -32.88
C SER A 93 9.16 3.99 -31.45
N VAL A 94 8.51 3.24 -30.56
CA VAL A 94 8.45 3.61 -29.14
C VAL A 94 9.84 3.48 -28.52
N ALA A 95 10.38 4.58 -28.01
CA ALA A 95 11.68 4.63 -27.34
C ALA A 95 11.55 4.59 -25.81
N TRP A 96 10.41 5.04 -25.28
CA TRP A 96 10.10 5.01 -23.86
C TRP A 96 8.59 5.00 -23.65
N THR A 97 8.12 4.31 -22.63
CA THR A 97 6.72 4.30 -22.20
C THR A 97 6.67 4.56 -20.71
N ALA A 98 5.77 5.43 -20.27
CA ALA A 98 5.46 5.60 -18.87
C ALA A 98 4.97 4.24 -18.31
N PRO A 99 5.32 3.85 -17.07
CA PRO A 99 4.93 2.55 -16.53
C PRO A 99 3.40 2.40 -16.42
N GLU A 100 2.74 1.86 -17.45
CA GLU A 100 1.28 1.83 -17.54
C GLU A 100 0.65 1.06 -16.37
N ALA A 101 1.29 -0.04 -15.97
CA ALA A 101 0.86 -0.89 -14.86
C ALA A 101 0.79 -0.13 -13.51
N ARG A 102 1.37 1.07 -13.43
CA ARG A 102 1.44 1.90 -12.22
C ARG A 102 0.58 3.15 -12.29
N TYR A 103 -0.19 3.43 -13.35
CA TYR A 103 -1.09 4.60 -13.38
C TYR A 103 -2.04 4.66 -12.18
N SER A 104 -2.65 3.51 -11.82
CA SER A 104 -3.53 3.44 -10.65
C SER A 104 -2.78 3.71 -9.35
N PHE A 105 -1.51 3.27 -9.27
CA PHE A 105 -0.65 3.54 -8.13
C PHE A 105 -0.32 5.03 -8.04
N ILE A 106 0.15 5.63 -9.13
CA ILE A 106 0.47 7.06 -9.26
C ILE A 106 -0.75 7.91 -8.85
N ALA A 107 -1.92 7.63 -9.42
CA ALA A 107 -3.16 8.35 -9.09
C ALA A 107 -3.58 8.24 -7.62
N ARG A 108 -3.21 7.15 -6.93
CA ARG A 108 -3.45 6.99 -5.48
C ARG A 108 -2.39 7.70 -4.66
N PHE A 109 -1.13 7.59 -5.07
CA PHE A 109 0.01 8.22 -4.42
C PHE A 109 -0.19 9.75 -4.32
N HIS A 110 -0.55 10.41 -5.42
CA HIS A 110 -0.88 11.84 -5.41
C HIS A 110 -2.08 12.19 -4.53
N ARG A 111 -3.08 11.30 -4.41
CA ARG A 111 -4.22 11.54 -3.48
C ARG A 111 -3.81 11.50 -2.02
N MET A 112 -2.79 10.72 -1.65
CA MET A 112 -2.25 10.72 -0.29
C MET A 112 -1.43 11.97 0.01
N LEU A 113 -0.86 12.57 -1.02
CA LEU A 113 0.05 13.71 -0.95
C LEU A 113 -0.65 15.06 -1.14
N LYS A 114 -1.96 15.12 -0.86
CA LYS A 114 -2.77 16.33 -1.02
C LYS A 114 -2.25 17.55 -0.25
N ASP A 115 -1.37 17.37 0.73
CA ASP A 115 -0.83 18.47 1.53
C ASP A 115 0.58 18.93 1.10
N SER A 116 1.21 18.26 0.12
CA SER A 116 2.54 18.63 -0.40
C SER A 116 2.45 19.40 -1.72
N GLY A 117 2.14 20.71 -1.64
CA GLY A 117 2.34 21.72 -2.69
C GLY A 117 2.03 21.27 -4.13
N CYS A 118 3.04 20.78 -4.85
CA CYS A 118 2.93 20.42 -6.27
C CYS A 118 2.21 19.09 -6.55
N GLN A 119 1.94 18.29 -5.53
CA GLN A 119 1.22 17.02 -5.65
C GLN A 119 -0.31 17.17 -5.58
N GLN A 120 -0.79 18.40 -5.41
CA GLN A 120 -2.22 18.72 -5.52
C GLN A 120 -2.75 18.69 -6.97
N MET A 121 -1.85 18.70 -7.95
CA MET A 121 -2.22 18.57 -9.36
C MET A 121 -2.65 17.14 -9.67
N ARG A 122 -3.65 16.99 -10.54
CA ARG A 122 -3.99 15.66 -11.09
C ARG A 122 -2.72 15.06 -11.71
N PRO A 123 -2.43 13.77 -11.49
CA PRO A 123 -1.26 13.14 -12.07
C PRO A 123 -1.27 13.34 -13.57
N HIS A 124 -0.26 14.04 -14.07
CA HIS A 124 -0.06 14.31 -15.48
C HIS A 124 1.08 13.41 -15.96
N ALA A 125 0.80 12.10 -16.01
CA ALA A 125 1.78 11.11 -16.45
C ALA A 125 1.84 10.97 -17.99
N PHE A 126 1.57 12.08 -18.70
CA PHE A 126 1.76 12.20 -20.14
C PHE A 126 2.87 13.25 -20.41
N PRO A 127 3.79 12.98 -21.34
CA PRO A 127 4.75 13.98 -21.81
C PRO A 127 4.07 15.28 -22.24
N SER A 128 4.47 16.41 -21.66
CA SER A 128 3.92 17.74 -21.97
C SER A 128 4.86 18.59 -22.82
N ASP A 129 6.16 18.32 -22.77
CA ASP A 129 7.18 19.07 -23.52
C ASP A 129 8.41 18.19 -23.77
N LEU A 130 9.21 18.57 -24.76
CA LEU A 130 10.39 17.83 -25.22
C LEU A 130 11.52 18.82 -25.50
N ALA A 131 12.71 18.54 -24.99
CA ALA A 131 13.92 19.27 -25.30
C ALA A 131 15.07 18.32 -25.59
N ILE A 132 15.98 18.76 -26.47
CA ILE A 132 17.20 18.03 -26.83
C ILE A 132 18.37 18.97 -26.57
N THR A 133 19.38 18.46 -25.88
CA THR A 133 20.64 19.15 -25.64
C THR A 133 21.75 18.39 -26.37
N ASP A 134 22.32 18.95 -27.43
CA ASP A 134 23.32 18.31 -28.29
C ASP A 134 24.72 18.87 -28.00
N ARG A 135 25.57 18.09 -27.35
CA ARG A 135 26.92 18.52 -26.98
C ARG A 135 27.95 18.31 -28.08
N GLY A 136 27.53 17.86 -29.26
CA GLY A 136 28.44 17.45 -30.32
C GLY A 136 29.17 16.13 -29.99
N GLY A 137 29.94 15.62 -30.95
CA GLY A 137 30.65 14.34 -30.80
C GLY A 137 29.73 13.14 -30.56
N GLY A 138 28.47 13.22 -31.01
CA GLY A 138 27.45 12.19 -30.80
C GLY A 138 26.87 12.12 -29.39
N GLN A 139 27.26 13.04 -28.49
CA GLN A 139 26.71 13.10 -27.13
C GLN A 139 25.52 14.04 -27.07
N TYR A 140 24.35 13.51 -26.71
CA TYR A 140 23.14 14.30 -26.54
C TYR A 140 22.32 13.80 -25.35
N PHE A 141 21.43 14.66 -24.86
CA PHE A 141 20.40 14.32 -23.88
C PHE A 141 19.03 14.61 -24.48
N VAL A 142 18.06 13.74 -24.19
CA VAL A 142 16.64 13.98 -24.51
C VAL A 142 15.92 14.14 -23.18
N SER A 143 15.32 15.31 -22.96
CA SER A 143 14.61 15.63 -21.73
C SER A 143 13.12 15.80 -22.03
N ILE A 144 12.29 15.10 -21.27
CA ILE A 144 10.84 15.05 -21.43
C ILE A 144 10.17 15.57 -20.17
N ALA A 145 9.31 16.57 -20.29
CA ALA A 145 8.54 17.08 -19.16
C ALA A 145 7.38 16.12 -18.90
N MET A 146 7.28 15.59 -17.69
CA MET A 146 6.22 14.65 -17.28
C MET A 146 5.26 15.31 -16.27
N GLY A 147 4.94 16.58 -16.47
CA GLY A 147 4.07 17.31 -15.57
C GLY A 147 4.59 17.27 -14.12
N ASN A 148 3.73 16.83 -13.20
CA ASN A 148 4.05 16.73 -11.78
C ASN A 148 4.94 15.51 -11.42
N GLU A 149 5.33 14.68 -12.39
CA GLU A 149 6.28 13.56 -12.22
C GLU A 149 7.75 13.97 -12.48
N GLY A 150 8.02 15.26 -12.67
CA GLY A 150 9.36 15.78 -12.97
C GLY A 150 9.70 15.62 -14.44
N ILE A 151 10.90 15.13 -14.75
CA ILE A 151 11.34 14.89 -16.13
C ILE A 151 11.84 13.47 -16.32
N VAL A 152 11.82 13.00 -17.57
CA VAL A 152 12.56 11.80 -17.98
C VAL A 152 13.70 12.21 -18.91
N ILE A 153 14.90 11.69 -18.64
CA ILE A 153 16.13 12.00 -19.36
C ILE A 153 16.62 10.71 -20.02
N LEU A 154 16.84 10.73 -21.33
CA LEU A 154 17.69 9.75 -22.00
C LEU A 154 19.14 10.14 -21.73
N ASP A 155 19.84 9.30 -20.96
CA ASP A 155 21.23 9.53 -20.59
C ASP A 155 22.23 9.07 -21.66
N ARG A 156 23.52 9.22 -21.38
CA ARG A 156 24.60 8.85 -22.31
C ARG A 156 24.75 7.34 -22.52
N THR A 157 24.19 6.51 -21.63
CA THR A 157 24.21 5.05 -21.75
C THR A 157 23.07 4.54 -22.63
N GLY A 158 22.14 5.43 -23.02
CA GLY A 158 20.89 5.06 -23.69
C GLY A 158 19.80 4.62 -22.71
N GLY A 159 20.01 4.79 -21.40
CA GLY A 159 19.03 4.53 -20.35
C GLY A 159 18.12 5.72 -20.13
N TRP A 160 16.85 5.45 -19.79
CA TRP A 160 15.90 6.48 -19.39
C TRP A 160 15.86 6.59 -17.87
N ILE A 161 16.12 7.79 -17.36
CA ILE A 161 16.14 8.09 -15.93
C ILE A 161 15.05 9.13 -15.64
N ARG A 162 14.24 8.89 -14.61
CA ARG A 162 13.31 9.90 -14.12
C ARG A 162 13.97 10.73 -13.04
N GLN A 163 13.83 12.05 -13.12
CA GLN A 163 14.50 13.00 -12.24
C GLN A 163 13.49 14.00 -11.69
N ALA A 164 13.62 14.30 -10.39
CA ALA A 164 12.84 15.36 -9.75
C ALA A 164 13.32 16.73 -10.25
N VAL A 165 12.37 17.65 -10.44
CA VAL A 165 12.62 19.02 -10.93
C VAL A 165 11.77 20.00 -10.13
N GLY A 166 12.44 20.83 -9.34
CA GLY A 166 11.76 21.67 -8.35
C GLY A 166 10.94 20.82 -7.38
N CYS A 167 9.65 21.09 -7.30
CA CYS A 167 8.70 20.34 -6.47
C CYS A 167 8.07 19.13 -7.19
N ALA A 168 8.27 18.99 -8.50
CA ALA A 168 7.79 17.83 -9.24
C ALA A 168 8.74 16.66 -9.00
N MET A 169 8.21 15.56 -8.50
CA MET A 169 8.99 14.39 -8.12
C MET A 169 8.42 13.18 -8.84
N PRO A 170 9.27 12.34 -9.47
CA PRO A 170 8.80 11.11 -10.05
C PRO A 170 8.20 10.25 -8.95
N THR A 171 6.98 9.80 -9.17
CA THR A 171 6.36 8.82 -8.31
C THR A 171 7.28 7.61 -8.22
N PRO A 172 7.65 7.17 -7.01
CA PRO A 172 8.45 5.97 -6.84
C PRO A 172 7.81 4.79 -7.58
N ASP A 173 8.62 3.93 -8.21
CA ASP A 173 8.07 2.70 -8.82
C ASP A 173 7.37 1.83 -7.79
N HIS A 174 7.81 1.93 -6.53
CA HIS A 174 7.28 1.22 -5.39
C HIS A 174 7.34 2.08 -4.14
N ILE A 175 6.43 1.82 -3.21
CA ILE A 175 6.52 2.40 -1.87
C ILE A 175 7.59 1.64 -1.09
N VAL A 176 8.58 2.37 -0.60
CA VAL A 176 9.54 1.84 0.36
C VAL A 176 8.86 1.77 1.73
N GLY A 177 8.84 0.57 2.33
CA GLY A 177 8.27 0.33 3.65
C GLY A 177 6.85 -0.22 3.64
N LEU A 178 6.61 -1.23 4.49
CA LEU A 178 5.32 -1.92 4.61
C LEU A 178 4.20 -0.98 5.09
N GLN A 179 4.52 -0.04 5.99
CA GLN A 179 3.55 0.88 6.58
C GLN A 179 2.92 1.80 5.53
N ALA A 180 3.74 2.47 4.71
CA ALA A 180 3.25 3.36 3.67
C ALA A 180 2.50 2.58 2.58
N GLY A 181 2.93 1.36 2.24
CA GLY A 181 2.19 0.46 1.36
C GLY A 181 0.78 0.13 1.90
N THR A 182 0.70 -0.16 3.19
CA THR A 182 -0.57 -0.47 3.87
C THR A 182 -1.51 0.73 3.90
N ILE A 183 -0.99 1.93 4.19
CA ILE A 183 -1.78 3.18 4.17
C ILE A 183 -2.32 3.44 2.76
N ALA A 184 -1.49 3.25 1.73
CA ALA A 184 -1.87 3.48 0.33
C ALA A 184 -2.99 2.56 -0.16
N THR A 185 -3.12 1.39 0.43
CA THR A 185 -4.10 0.36 0.05
C THR A 185 -5.17 0.13 1.11
N LEU A 186 -5.28 1.02 2.10
CA LEU A 186 -6.15 0.83 3.25
C LEU A 186 -7.62 0.74 2.83
N TRP A 187 -8.03 1.51 1.82
CA TRP A 187 -9.40 1.48 1.31
C TRP A 187 -9.77 0.12 0.72
N GLU A 188 -8.88 -0.47 -0.08
CA GLU A 188 -9.06 -1.81 -0.64
C GLU A 188 -9.18 -2.86 0.45
N SER A 189 -8.29 -2.77 1.43
CA SER A 189 -8.33 -3.65 2.61
C SER A 189 -9.66 -3.49 3.35
N LEU A 190 -10.15 -2.27 3.55
CA LEU A 190 -11.43 -2.03 4.23
C LEU A 190 -12.60 -2.64 3.44
N VAL A 191 -12.67 -2.42 2.12
CA VAL A 191 -13.73 -2.99 1.28
C VAL A 191 -13.69 -4.51 1.31
N LEU A 192 -12.50 -5.12 1.22
CA LEU A 192 -12.37 -6.58 1.24
C LEU A 192 -12.67 -7.17 2.63
N ALA A 193 -12.25 -6.53 3.72
CA ALA A 193 -12.67 -6.93 5.08
C ALA A 193 -14.18 -6.90 5.20
N LEU A 194 -14.83 -5.81 4.78
CA LEU A 194 -16.27 -5.68 4.85
C LEU A 194 -16.97 -6.78 4.03
N ALA A 195 -16.48 -7.08 2.84
CA ALA A 195 -17.00 -8.17 2.01
C ALA A 195 -16.86 -9.54 2.70
N ILE A 196 -15.70 -9.83 3.30
CA ILE A 196 -15.47 -11.06 4.07
C ILE A 196 -16.42 -11.12 5.26
N LEU A 197 -16.58 -10.02 6.01
CA LEU A 197 -17.45 -9.96 7.18
C LEU A 197 -18.92 -10.17 6.82
N ILE A 198 -19.38 -9.64 5.68
CA ILE A 198 -20.75 -9.84 5.20
C ILE A 198 -20.94 -11.27 4.70
N ALA A 199 -19.97 -11.84 3.99
CA ALA A 199 -20.09 -13.19 3.41
C ALA A 199 -20.06 -14.29 4.48
N ASN A 200 -19.28 -14.08 5.54
CA ASN A 200 -18.95 -15.11 6.51
C ASN A 200 -20.15 -15.70 7.29
N PRO A 201 -21.14 -14.90 7.77
CA PRO A 201 -22.38 -15.43 8.35
C PRO A 201 -23.14 -16.40 7.45
N PHE A 202 -23.14 -16.17 6.14
CA PHE A 202 -23.81 -17.05 5.17
C PHE A 202 -23.05 -18.38 4.97
N TYR A 203 -21.74 -18.38 5.17
CA TYR A 203 -20.92 -19.58 5.10
C TYR A 203 -20.95 -20.40 6.40
N SER A 204 -21.21 -19.77 7.55
CA SER A 204 -21.36 -20.47 8.84
C SER A 204 -22.69 -21.20 8.99
N ARG A 205 -23.24 -21.78 7.93
CA ARG A 205 -24.53 -22.51 7.87
C ARG A 205 -24.73 -23.50 9.04
N ALA A 206 -23.62 -24.06 9.54
CA ALA A 206 -23.57 -24.93 10.71
C ALA A 206 -24.00 -24.28 12.04
N VAL A 207 -23.92 -22.94 12.19
CA VAL A 207 -24.34 -22.22 13.41
C VAL A 207 -25.85 -21.94 13.39
N THR A 208 -26.43 -21.72 12.22
CA THR A 208 -27.85 -21.34 12.06
C THR A 208 -28.81 -22.52 12.11
N GLU A 209 -28.36 -23.74 11.80
CA GLU A 209 -29.24 -24.92 11.72
C GLU A 209 -29.59 -25.55 13.09
N HIS A 210 -29.05 -25.06 14.22
CA HIS A 210 -29.26 -25.72 15.53
C HIS A 210 -29.70 -24.84 16.71
N ASN A 211 -29.71 -23.51 16.61
CA ASN A 211 -30.28 -22.68 17.68
C ASN A 211 -30.60 -21.24 17.23
N SER A 212 -31.87 -20.84 17.28
CA SER A 212 -32.32 -19.50 16.90
C SER A 212 -31.79 -18.39 17.81
N ASP A 213 -31.25 -18.71 18.98
CA ASP A 213 -30.68 -17.71 19.89
C ASP A 213 -29.15 -17.59 19.74
N GLY A 214 -28.51 -18.63 19.18
CA GLY A 214 -27.07 -18.70 19.00
C GLY A 214 -26.54 -17.82 17.86
N TRP A 215 -27.31 -17.67 16.77
CA TRP A 215 -26.87 -16.87 15.62
C TRP A 215 -26.76 -15.38 15.97
N PHE A 216 -27.64 -14.85 16.83
CA PHE A 216 -27.58 -13.46 17.26
C PHE A 216 -26.33 -13.19 18.09
N HIS A 217 -26.02 -14.05 19.06
CA HIS A 217 -24.79 -13.95 19.86
C HIS A 217 -23.54 -14.08 18.99
N TYR A 218 -23.57 -14.96 17.98
CA TYR A 218 -22.48 -15.11 17.02
C TYR A 218 -22.26 -13.85 16.17
N LEU A 219 -23.33 -13.29 15.60
CA LEU A 219 -23.25 -12.03 14.85
C LEU A 219 -22.82 -10.87 15.73
N PHE A 220 -23.32 -10.80 16.96
CA PHE A 220 -22.94 -9.77 17.93
C PHE A 220 -21.46 -9.86 18.28
N LEU A 221 -20.94 -11.05 18.57
CA LEU A 221 -19.51 -11.26 18.81
C LEU A 221 -18.67 -10.89 17.59
N LYS A 222 -19.09 -11.27 16.38
CA LYS A 222 -18.40 -10.87 15.14
C LYS A 222 -18.42 -9.35 14.94
N PHE A 223 -19.56 -8.71 15.17
CA PHE A 223 -19.65 -7.25 15.12
C PHE A 223 -18.74 -6.61 16.17
N LEU A 224 -18.66 -7.16 17.38
CA LEU A 224 -17.78 -6.66 18.43
C LEU A 224 -16.30 -6.82 18.06
N PHE A 225 -15.88 -7.99 17.57
CA PHE A 225 -14.48 -8.30 17.26
C PHE A 225 -14.00 -7.70 15.94
N TYR A 226 -14.87 -7.51 14.96
CA TYR A 226 -14.49 -7.00 13.64
C TYR A 226 -15.14 -5.68 13.30
N GLY A 227 -16.45 -5.57 13.51
CA GLY A 227 -17.21 -4.36 13.22
C GLY A 227 -16.71 -3.16 14.02
N VAL A 228 -16.48 -3.31 15.33
CA VAL A 228 -16.01 -2.20 16.16
C VAL A 228 -14.59 -1.75 15.80
N PRO A 229 -13.57 -2.64 15.69
CA PRO A 229 -12.25 -2.22 15.23
C PRO A 229 -12.28 -1.65 13.81
N PHE A 230 -13.11 -2.20 12.92
CA PHE A 230 -13.29 -1.68 11.57
C PHE A 230 -13.89 -0.28 11.56
N LEU A 231 -14.95 -0.02 12.33
CA LEU A 231 -15.58 1.29 12.45
C LEU A 231 -14.64 2.30 13.11
N ALA A 232 -13.83 1.86 14.09
CA ALA A 232 -12.80 2.70 14.69
C ALA A 232 -11.71 3.06 13.68
N LEU A 233 -11.22 2.09 12.88
CA LEU A 233 -10.26 2.30 11.81
C LEU A 233 -10.83 3.19 10.69
N LEU A 234 -12.07 2.96 10.28
CA LEU A 234 -12.77 3.77 9.29
C LEU A 234 -12.95 5.21 9.80
N GLY A 235 -13.37 5.38 11.06
CA GLY A 235 -13.45 6.68 11.71
C GLY A 235 -12.10 7.39 11.76
N TRP A 236 -11.02 6.65 12.03
CA TRP A 236 -9.64 7.17 11.98
C TRP A 236 -9.26 7.69 10.59
N VAL A 237 -9.53 6.90 9.54
CA VAL A 237 -9.27 7.29 8.14
C VAL A 237 -10.08 8.52 7.74
N LEU A 238 -11.38 8.52 8.02
CA LEU A 238 -12.28 9.62 7.63
C LEU A 238 -11.97 10.92 8.38
N ALA A 239 -11.48 10.83 9.60
CA ALA A 239 -11.08 11.99 10.39
C ALA A 239 -9.65 12.50 10.10
N GLY A 240 -8.96 11.93 9.10
CA GLY A 240 -7.59 12.31 8.75
C GLY A 240 -6.60 12.15 9.92
N GLY A 241 -6.83 11.18 10.80
CA GLY A 241 -6.02 10.95 11.99
C GLY A 241 -6.11 12.01 13.09
N ARG A 242 -6.89 13.10 12.91
CA ARG A 242 -6.95 14.23 13.86
C ARG A 242 -7.88 14.01 15.07
N LEU A 243 -8.86 13.10 14.97
CA LEU A 243 -9.85 12.82 16.05
C LEU A 243 -9.39 11.79 17.09
N VAL A 244 -8.15 11.28 17.00
CA VAL A 244 -7.64 10.20 17.85
C VAL A 244 -7.63 10.56 19.34
N GLY A 245 -7.44 11.83 19.70
CA GLY A 245 -7.48 12.22 21.12
C GLY A 245 -8.85 12.01 21.79
N LEU A 246 -9.95 11.98 21.02
CA LEU A 246 -11.31 12.03 21.57
C LEU A 246 -12.05 10.68 21.53
N LEU A 247 -11.78 9.84 20.52
CA LEU A 247 -12.47 8.55 20.34
C LEU A 247 -11.68 7.35 20.87
N LEU A 248 -10.37 7.49 21.04
CA LEU A 248 -9.51 6.45 21.64
C LEU A 248 -10.01 6.02 23.03
N PRO A 249 -10.37 6.90 23.99
CA PRO A 249 -10.86 6.46 25.30
C PRO A 249 -12.21 5.74 25.27
N LEU A 250 -13.02 5.90 24.21
CA LEU A 250 -14.28 5.19 24.01
C LEU A 250 -14.12 3.86 23.27
N ALA A 251 -13.11 3.74 22.40
CA ALA A 251 -12.74 2.48 21.76
C ALA A 251 -11.90 1.58 22.67
N VAL A 252 -11.17 2.16 23.63
CA VAL A 252 -10.29 1.47 24.58
C VAL A 252 -10.96 0.29 25.31
N PRO A 253 -12.22 0.31 25.79
CA PRO A 253 -12.81 -0.86 26.44
C PRO A 253 -13.00 -2.06 25.50
N VAL A 254 -13.38 -1.82 24.24
CA VAL A 254 -13.57 -2.87 23.22
C VAL A 254 -12.23 -3.31 22.63
N PHE A 255 -11.32 -2.35 22.45
CA PHE A 255 -9.97 -2.60 21.99
C PHE A 255 -9.17 -3.34 23.08
N LEU A 256 -9.29 -3.05 24.38
CA LEU A 256 -8.59 -3.76 25.46
C LEU A 256 -8.92 -5.27 25.53
N ILE A 257 -10.05 -5.70 24.96
CA ILE A 257 -10.41 -7.12 24.82
C ILE A 257 -9.75 -7.76 23.58
N ALA A 258 -9.55 -7.01 22.48
CA ALA A 258 -8.99 -7.50 21.21
C ALA A 258 -7.47 -7.21 21.03
N LEU A 259 -6.96 -6.17 21.69
CA LEU A 259 -5.61 -5.61 21.71
C LEU A 259 -4.53 -6.62 22.13
N PRO A 260 -4.77 -7.58 23.03
CA PRO A 260 -3.71 -8.51 23.41
C PRO A 260 -3.21 -9.43 22.30
N VAL A 261 -4.09 -9.81 21.37
CA VAL A 261 -3.73 -10.60 20.18
C VAL A 261 -3.00 -9.72 19.15
N PHE A 262 -3.39 -8.46 19.05
CA PHE A 262 -2.81 -7.47 18.14
C PHE A 262 -1.43 -6.97 18.61
N LEU A 263 -1.24 -6.69 19.90
CA LEU A 263 0.04 -6.27 20.51
C LEU A 263 1.09 -7.38 20.46
N PHE A 264 0.69 -8.66 20.63
CA PHE A 264 1.59 -9.80 20.56
C PHE A 264 2.18 -10.01 19.16
N TYR A 265 1.43 -9.71 18.09
CA TYR A 265 1.89 -9.89 16.71
C TYR A 265 2.52 -8.66 16.06
N PHE A 266 2.13 -7.42 16.44
CA PHE A 266 2.56 -6.21 15.72
C PHE A 266 3.49 -5.25 16.50
N VAL A 267 3.45 -5.25 17.84
CA VAL A 267 4.20 -4.26 18.64
C VAL A 267 5.51 -4.82 19.23
N LEU A 268 5.60 -6.12 19.46
CA LEU A 268 6.84 -6.74 19.98
C LEU A 268 8.08 -6.62 19.07
N PRO A 269 7.98 -6.59 17.73
CA PRO A 269 9.17 -6.35 16.90
C PRO A 269 9.57 -4.86 16.79
N THR A 270 8.72 -3.90 17.18
CA THR A 270 8.91 -2.48 16.83
C THR A 270 9.30 -1.57 17.99
N VAL A 271 9.20 -1.99 19.25
CA VAL A 271 9.51 -1.13 20.40
C VAL A 271 10.55 -1.78 21.31
N GLY A 272 11.81 -1.73 20.89
CA GLY A 272 12.93 -1.71 21.82
C GLY A 272 12.99 -0.35 22.51
N GLY A 273 12.20 -0.15 23.57
CA GLY A 273 12.14 1.14 24.26
C GLY A 273 11.11 1.20 25.38
N SER A 274 11.62 1.08 26.60
CA SER A 274 10.97 1.22 27.92
C SER A 274 9.76 2.17 27.99
N LEU A 275 8.56 1.61 28.20
CA LEU A 275 7.46 2.29 28.89
C LEU A 275 7.04 1.46 30.10
N PRO A 276 6.95 2.04 31.32
CA PRO A 276 6.50 1.34 32.52
C PRO A 276 4.97 1.39 32.57
N LEU A 277 4.32 0.56 31.77
CA LEU A 277 2.91 0.22 31.98
C LEU A 277 2.91 -1.13 32.70
N ASP A 278 2.48 -1.16 33.95
CA ASP A 278 2.44 -2.36 34.80
C ASP A 278 1.87 -3.57 34.03
N HIS A 279 2.76 -4.46 33.61
CA HIS A 279 2.45 -5.65 32.80
C HIS A 279 1.49 -6.61 33.53
N SER A 280 1.35 -6.47 34.84
CA SER A 280 0.44 -7.24 35.70
C SER A 280 -1.04 -6.93 35.44
N ALA A 281 -1.42 -5.67 35.17
CA ALA A 281 -2.81 -5.30 34.91
C ALA A 281 -3.31 -5.81 33.55
N LEU A 282 -2.44 -5.76 32.53
CA LEU A 282 -2.70 -6.31 31.19
C LEU A 282 -2.83 -7.84 31.26
N LEU A 283 -1.95 -8.52 32.01
CA LEU A 283 -1.99 -9.97 32.20
C LEU A 283 -3.28 -10.40 32.92
N VAL A 284 -3.72 -9.66 33.94
CA VAL A 284 -4.96 -9.98 34.68
C VAL A 284 -6.20 -9.78 33.80
N LEU A 285 -6.28 -8.70 33.02
CA LEU A 285 -7.40 -8.50 32.07
C LEU A 285 -7.43 -9.59 30.99
N LEU A 286 -6.26 -9.98 30.47
CA LEU A 286 -6.09 -11.09 29.55
C LEU A 286 -6.54 -12.42 30.13
N LEU A 287 -6.14 -12.73 31.35
CA LEU A 287 -6.47 -13.97 32.04
C LEU A 287 -7.96 -14.00 32.41
N VAL A 288 -8.58 -12.88 32.79
CA VAL A 288 -10.01 -12.78 33.11
C VAL A 288 -10.87 -12.90 31.85
N ALA A 289 -10.48 -12.26 30.74
CA ALA A 289 -11.15 -12.41 29.45
C ALA A 289 -10.98 -13.83 28.88
N ALA A 290 -9.77 -14.40 28.95
CA ALA A 290 -9.51 -15.78 28.54
C ALA A 290 -10.26 -16.79 29.42
N TRP A 291 -10.43 -16.50 30.72
CA TRP A 291 -11.16 -17.35 31.66
C TRP A 291 -12.68 -17.27 31.46
N THR A 292 -13.25 -16.07 31.30
CA THR A 292 -14.69 -15.92 30.98
C THR A 292 -15.04 -16.52 29.62
N VAL A 293 -14.13 -16.47 28.65
CA VAL A 293 -14.30 -17.14 27.34
C VAL A 293 -14.14 -18.67 27.45
N ARG A 294 -13.21 -19.17 28.28
CA ARG A 294 -12.98 -20.63 28.47
C ARG A 294 -14.12 -21.36 29.16
N VAL A 295 -14.85 -20.69 30.05
CA VAL A 295 -15.78 -21.36 30.97
C VAL A 295 -17.19 -21.55 30.37
N THR A 296 -17.53 -20.89 29.26
CA THR A 296 -18.91 -20.95 28.69
C THR A 296 -18.99 -21.13 27.18
N LEU A 297 -17.93 -20.91 26.40
CA LEU A 297 -17.99 -20.96 24.93
C LEU A 297 -17.33 -22.23 24.39
N LYS A 298 -18.01 -22.91 23.45
CA LYS A 298 -17.43 -24.05 22.72
C LYS A 298 -16.13 -23.59 22.02
N PRO A 299 -15.06 -24.40 21.94
CA PRO A 299 -13.80 -24.04 21.28
C PRO A 299 -13.97 -23.52 19.85
N SER A 300 -14.99 -24.00 19.13
CA SER A 300 -15.37 -23.52 17.80
C SER A 300 -15.78 -22.04 17.77
N VAL A 301 -16.29 -21.47 18.86
CA VAL A 301 -16.62 -20.04 18.97
C VAL A 301 -15.35 -19.19 19.08
N VAL A 302 -14.26 -19.74 19.62
CA VAL A 302 -12.97 -19.03 19.80
C VAL A 302 -12.02 -19.22 18.62
N LEU A 303 -12.01 -20.41 17.99
CA LEU A 303 -11.15 -20.66 16.82
C LEU A 303 -11.63 -19.96 15.55
N ASN A 304 -12.95 -19.87 15.34
CA ASN A 304 -13.52 -19.18 14.18
C ASN A 304 -12.97 -17.75 14.01
N PRO A 305 -12.96 -16.90 15.06
CA PRO A 305 -12.48 -15.55 14.88
C PRO A 305 -10.97 -15.44 14.61
N LEU A 306 -10.17 -16.40 15.09
CA LEU A 306 -8.75 -16.45 14.75
C LEU A 306 -8.52 -16.82 13.29
N VAL A 307 -9.28 -17.79 12.77
CA VAL A 307 -9.24 -18.14 11.35
C VAL A 307 -9.68 -16.94 10.52
N ASP A 308 -10.77 -16.28 10.87
CA ASP A 308 -11.25 -15.08 10.19
C ASP A 308 -10.18 -13.97 10.17
N LEU A 309 -9.44 -13.77 11.27
CA LEU A 309 -8.34 -12.79 11.31
C LEU A 309 -7.20 -13.19 10.35
N VAL A 310 -6.80 -14.46 10.33
CA VAL A 310 -5.79 -14.98 9.40
C VAL A 310 -6.25 -14.80 7.95
N VAL A 311 -7.54 -15.02 7.67
CA VAL A 311 -8.14 -14.79 6.34
C VAL A 311 -7.99 -13.34 5.94
N ILE A 312 -8.40 -12.43 6.82
CA ILE A 312 -8.36 -11.00 6.56
C ILE A 312 -6.91 -10.57 6.27
N VAL A 313 -5.96 -10.97 7.11
CA VAL A 313 -4.53 -10.63 6.91
C VAL A 313 -3.98 -11.24 5.62
N ALA A 314 -4.27 -12.51 5.34
CA ALA A 314 -3.78 -13.19 4.14
C ALA A 314 -4.38 -12.59 2.85
N ALA A 315 -5.68 -12.29 2.86
CA ALA A 315 -6.37 -11.68 1.74
C ALA A 315 -5.91 -10.23 1.51
N PHE A 316 -5.34 -9.57 2.53
CA PHE A 316 -4.77 -8.23 2.40
C PHE A 316 -3.35 -8.21 1.85
N ALA A 317 -2.54 -9.23 2.14
CA ALA A 317 -1.12 -9.27 1.76
C ALA A 317 -0.82 -8.92 0.29
N PRO A 318 -1.65 -9.27 -0.72
CA PRO A 318 -1.39 -8.89 -2.11
C PRO A 318 -1.35 -7.38 -2.37
N PHE A 319 -2.10 -6.56 -1.64
CA PHE A 319 -2.13 -5.11 -1.88
C PHE A 319 -0.84 -4.36 -1.50
N PRO A 320 -0.26 -4.51 -0.29
CA PRO A 320 1.03 -3.91 0.02
C PRO A 320 2.15 -4.49 -0.83
N LEU A 321 2.10 -5.78 -1.21
CA LEU A 321 3.05 -6.37 -2.16
C LEU A 321 2.95 -5.72 -3.55
N TRP A 322 1.74 -5.38 -4.01
CA TRP A 322 1.57 -4.56 -5.20
C TRP A 322 2.09 -3.14 -5.01
N ALA A 323 1.81 -2.48 -3.88
CA ALA A 323 2.33 -1.14 -3.61
C ALA A 323 3.88 -1.12 -3.61
N GLN A 324 4.51 -2.19 -3.14
CA GLN A 324 5.96 -2.42 -3.14
C GLN A 324 6.52 -2.86 -4.52
N GLY A 325 5.69 -2.98 -5.55
CA GLY A 325 6.14 -3.37 -6.89
C GLY A 325 6.47 -4.86 -7.06
N ILE A 326 6.26 -5.68 -6.03
CA ILE A 326 6.45 -7.15 -6.10
C ILE A 326 5.37 -7.77 -6.97
N ILE A 327 4.12 -7.34 -6.81
CA ILE A 327 3.04 -7.71 -7.72
C ILE A 327 2.93 -6.60 -8.78
N PRO A 328 3.11 -6.91 -10.08
CA PRO A 328 3.27 -5.89 -11.11
C PRO A 328 1.98 -5.15 -11.45
N SER A 329 0.82 -5.78 -11.23
CA SER A 329 -0.49 -5.24 -11.62
C SER A 329 -1.48 -5.26 -10.46
N TYR A 330 -2.24 -4.18 -10.35
CA TYR A 330 -3.30 -4.06 -9.35
C TYR A 330 -4.38 -5.13 -9.53
N VAL A 331 -4.72 -5.44 -10.79
CA VAL A 331 -5.72 -6.47 -11.12
C VAL A 331 -5.26 -7.85 -10.65
N VAL A 332 -3.96 -8.14 -10.79
CA VAL A 332 -3.37 -9.40 -10.31
C VAL A 332 -3.42 -9.48 -8.78
N ALA A 333 -3.08 -8.38 -8.09
CA ALA A 333 -3.18 -8.33 -6.62
C ALA A 333 -4.60 -8.56 -6.13
N TRP A 334 -5.58 -7.90 -6.76
CA TRP A 334 -6.99 -8.08 -6.45
C TRP A 334 -7.48 -9.51 -6.71
N GLY A 335 -7.04 -10.12 -7.83
CA GLY A 335 -7.29 -11.52 -8.13
C GLY A 335 -6.75 -12.47 -7.06
N PHE A 336 -5.49 -12.28 -6.62
CA PHE A 336 -4.92 -13.06 -5.53
C PHE A 336 -5.70 -12.88 -4.22
N SER A 337 -6.07 -11.65 -3.87
CA SER A 337 -6.86 -11.35 -2.69
C SER A 337 -8.21 -12.08 -2.69
N LEU A 338 -8.91 -12.09 -3.82
CA LEU A 338 -10.17 -12.83 -3.96
C LEU A 338 -9.99 -14.34 -3.93
N LEU A 339 -8.95 -14.87 -4.57
CA LEU A 339 -8.64 -16.30 -4.54
C LEU A 339 -8.34 -16.77 -3.12
N ILE A 340 -7.55 -16.00 -2.36
CA ILE A 340 -7.24 -16.28 -0.95
C ILE A 340 -8.51 -16.22 -0.11
N ALA A 341 -9.29 -15.13 -0.23
CA ALA A 341 -10.54 -14.98 0.52
C ALA A 341 -11.53 -16.12 0.21
N GLY A 342 -11.74 -16.45 -1.07
CA GLY A 342 -12.65 -17.50 -1.51
C GLY A 342 -12.19 -18.90 -1.11
N ALA A 343 -10.89 -19.20 -1.22
CA ALA A 343 -10.33 -20.48 -0.79
C ALA A 343 -10.57 -20.69 0.71
N ILE A 344 -10.35 -19.67 1.53
CA ILE A 344 -10.50 -19.83 2.96
C ILE A 344 -11.96 -19.82 3.39
N LEU A 345 -12.82 -18.98 2.80
CA LEU A 345 -14.27 -19.06 3.04
C LEU A 345 -14.81 -20.47 2.72
N ARG A 346 -14.31 -21.09 1.65
CA ARG A 346 -14.66 -22.48 1.30
C ARG A 346 -14.14 -23.50 2.30
N LEU A 347 -12.94 -23.30 2.87
CA LEU A 347 -12.41 -24.15 3.93
C LEU A 347 -13.26 -24.02 5.20
N SER A 348 -13.60 -22.79 5.61
CA SER A 348 -14.47 -22.51 6.75
C SER A 348 -15.87 -23.12 6.57
N ALA A 349 -16.40 -23.14 5.35
CA ALA A 349 -17.69 -23.74 5.03
C ALA A 349 -17.68 -25.28 5.06
N ARG A 350 -16.54 -25.91 4.72
CA ARG A 350 -16.39 -27.37 4.70
C ARG A 350 -16.06 -27.95 6.06
N GLN A 351 -15.30 -27.22 6.87
CA GLN A 351 -14.91 -27.66 8.20
C GLN A 351 -15.93 -27.17 9.21
N GLY A 352 -17.00 -27.94 9.42
CA GLY A 352 -17.57 -27.99 10.76
C GLY A 352 -16.42 -28.35 11.70
N PHE A 353 -16.01 -27.43 12.58
CA PHE A 353 -14.77 -27.48 13.36
C PHE A 353 -14.58 -28.75 14.20
N ASP A 354 -15.62 -29.56 14.34
CA ASP A 354 -15.63 -30.84 15.05
C ASP A 354 -14.78 -31.93 14.35
N SER A 355 -14.28 -31.69 13.13
CA SER A 355 -13.61 -32.70 12.28
C SER A 355 -12.09 -32.57 12.14
N ILE A 356 -11.42 -31.62 12.82
CA ILE A 356 -9.96 -31.42 12.70
C ILE A 356 -9.22 -32.22 13.80
N PRO A 357 -8.57 -33.36 13.49
CA PRO A 357 -8.08 -34.30 14.51
C PRO A 357 -6.92 -33.76 15.36
N TRP A 358 -6.14 -32.82 14.83
CA TRP A 358 -5.01 -32.24 15.55
C TRP A 358 -5.46 -31.16 16.54
N VAL A 359 -6.58 -30.46 16.27
CA VAL A 359 -7.16 -29.48 17.20
C VAL A 359 -7.80 -30.20 18.38
N THR A 360 -8.50 -31.31 18.14
CA THR A 360 -8.99 -32.17 19.21
C THR A 360 -7.85 -32.82 20.00
N ALA A 361 -6.73 -33.17 19.38
CA ALA A 361 -5.54 -33.66 20.10
C ALA A 361 -4.90 -32.57 21.00
N LEU A 362 -4.81 -31.32 20.53
CA LEU A 362 -4.27 -30.18 21.29
C LEU A 362 -5.19 -29.67 22.41
N LEU A 363 -6.51 -29.80 22.20
CA LEU A 363 -7.53 -29.33 23.14
C LEU A 363 -8.11 -30.43 24.03
N SER A 364 -7.86 -31.71 23.72
CA SER A 364 -8.14 -32.77 24.67
C SER A 364 -7.35 -32.40 25.92
N PRO A 365 -8.00 -32.29 27.10
CA PRO A 365 -7.24 -32.25 28.32
C PRO A 365 -6.32 -33.45 28.23
N VAL A 366 -5.02 -33.25 28.47
CA VAL A 366 -4.21 -34.33 29.00
C VAL A 366 -4.94 -34.73 30.26
N THR A 367 -5.92 -35.61 30.10
CA THR A 367 -6.40 -36.47 31.15
C THR A 367 -5.13 -37.24 31.45
N ARG A 368 -4.35 -36.68 32.37
CA ARG A 368 -3.65 -37.47 33.36
C ARG A 368 -4.76 -38.36 33.88
N ASN A 369 -4.84 -39.52 33.24
CA ASN A 369 -5.45 -40.70 33.75
C ASN A 369 -4.65 -40.93 35.03
N ASN A 370 -5.03 -40.22 36.10
CA ASN A 370 -4.76 -40.61 37.46
C ASN A 370 -5.54 -41.91 37.61
N SER A 371 -4.92 -42.96 37.11
CA SER A 371 -4.75 -44.21 37.80
C SER A 371 -5.34 -44.19 39.21
N SER A 372 -6.58 -44.62 39.34
CA SER A 372 -6.93 -45.54 40.42
C SER A 372 -6.55 -46.97 40.02
N GLU A 373 -6.48 -47.29 38.72
CA GLU A 373 -6.06 -48.62 38.25
C GLU A 373 -4.54 -48.84 38.24
N GLN A 374 -3.69 -47.85 37.92
CA GLN A 374 -2.23 -48.07 38.05
C GLN A 374 -1.74 -48.06 39.51
N THR A 375 -2.43 -47.41 40.45
CA THR A 375 -2.16 -47.54 41.90
C THR A 375 -2.57 -48.92 42.41
N ALA A 376 -3.66 -49.49 41.90
CA ALA A 376 -4.05 -50.87 42.24
C ALA A 376 -3.05 -51.92 41.71
N TYR A 377 -2.41 -51.68 40.56
CA TYR A 377 -1.38 -52.57 40.03
C TYR A 377 -0.05 -52.49 40.81
N MET A 378 0.33 -51.28 41.28
CA MET A 378 1.52 -51.11 42.13
C MET A 378 1.33 -51.64 43.57
N TRP A 379 0.11 -51.62 44.11
CA TRP A 379 -0.18 -52.24 45.42
C TRP A 379 -0.22 -53.77 45.37
N ARG A 380 -0.62 -54.39 44.25
CA ARG A 380 -0.58 -55.85 44.09
C ARG A 380 0.85 -56.41 43.95
N LEU A 381 1.79 -55.64 43.40
CA LEU A 381 3.20 -56.05 43.31
C LEU A 381 3.95 -55.97 44.66
N ARG A 382 3.47 -55.17 45.62
CA ARG A 382 4.04 -55.11 46.98
C ARG A 382 3.51 -56.18 47.95
N ALA A 383 2.35 -56.78 47.67
CA ALA A 383 1.75 -57.80 48.52
C ALA A 383 2.28 -59.23 48.27
N GLY A 384 3.07 -59.44 47.21
CA GLY A 384 3.64 -60.76 46.85
C GLY A 384 5.05 -61.06 47.36
N TRP A 385 5.62 -60.21 48.23
CA TRP A 385 7.02 -60.31 48.70
C TRP A 385 7.17 -60.69 50.19
N TRP A 386 6.09 -61.15 50.83
CA TRP A 386 6.11 -61.77 52.17
C TRP A 386 5.42 -63.15 52.15
N GLN A 387 5.88 -64.00 51.24
CA GLN A 387 6.05 -65.43 51.52
C GLN A 387 7.55 -65.70 51.57
#